data_AF-A0A7I0HP83-F1
#
_entry.id   AF-A0A7I0HP83-F1
#
_cell.length_a   1.000
_cell.length_b   1.000
_cell.length_c   1.000
_cell.angle_alpha   90.00
_cell.angle_beta   90.00
_cell.angle_gamma   90.00
#
_symmetry.space_group_name_H-M   'P 1'
#
loop_
_entity.id
_entity.type
_entity.pdbx_description
1 polymer ?
#
loop_
_entity_poly.entity_id
_entity_poly.type
_entity_poly.pdbx_seq_one_letter_code
_entity_poly.pdbx_strand_id
1 'polypeptide(L)'
;MKTMKQVSFKQLLQKKIQLLESLVNNLKREEELLSYRDADSAVKIEFKNETLVRKLEELDIQLLEHQEMDVHTEEEIALSESVFSKLDEARTLQQKVQELLVFEMNESKKEYWDFSIKRRLKSHLVFSSGLSWTKNYC
;
A
#
# COMPACT_ATOMS: atom_id res chain seq x y z
N MET A 1 9.68 -6.52 40.56
CA MET A 1 9.41 -5.34 39.71
C MET A 1 10.42 -5.36 38.57
N LYS A 2 9.97 -5.58 37.32
CA LYS A 2 10.84 -5.43 36.14
C LYS A 2 10.94 -3.95 35.84
N THR A 3 12.11 -3.36 36.02
CA THR A 3 12.42 -2.01 35.54
C THR A 3 12.36 -2.04 34.01
N MET A 4 11.29 -1.49 33.43
CA MET A 4 11.27 -1.18 32.00
C MET A 4 12.41 -0.19 31.73
N LYS A 5 13.40 -0.58 30.93
CA LYS A 5 14.42 0.34 30.44
C LYS A 5 13.71 1.44 29.66
N GLN A 6 13.74 2.67 30.15
CA GLN A 6 13.29 3.86 29.43
C GLN A 6 14.09 3.93 28.13
N VAL A 7 13.41 3.85 26.98
CA VAL A 7 14.04 3.96 25.66
C VAL A 7 14.30 5.44 25.41
N SER A 8 15.52 5.81 25.02
CA SER A 8 15.86 7.23 24.79
C SER A 8 15.19 7.78 23.53
N PHE A 9 14.92 9.08 23.49
CA PHE A 9 14.37 9.78 22.32
C PHE A 9 15.19 9.52 21.05
N LYS A 10 16.52 9.61 21.14
CA LYS A 10 17.46 9.22 20.09
C LYS A 10 17.23 7.80 19.55
N GLN A 11 17.04 6.81 20.42
CA GLN A 11 16.78 5.43 20.01
C GLN A 11 15.43 5.29 19.31
N LEU A 12 14.42 6.05 19.71
CA LEU A 12 13.12 6.08 19.05
C LEU A 12 13.24 6.66 17.63
N LEU A 13 13.98 7.76 17.45
CA LEU A 13 14.26 8.34 16.13
C LEU A 13 15.02 7.35 15.22
N GLN A 14 16.06 6.71 15.73
CA GLN A 14 16.82 5.71 14.96
C GLN A 14 15.93 4.53 14.54
N LYS A 15 15.07 4.05 15.44
CA LYS A 15 14.12 2.97 15.13
C LYS A 15 13.08 3.42 14.10
N LYS A 16 12.63 4.67 14.16
CA LYS A 16 11.72 5.26 13.17
C LYS A 16 12.38 5.32 11.79
N ILE A 17 13.64 5.74 11.71
CA ILE A 17 14.41 5.73 10.44
C ILE A 17 14.49 4.31 9.86
N GLN A 18 14.84 3.29 10.66
CA GLN A 18 14.94 1.91 10.18
C GLN A 18 13.62 1.36 9.63
N LEU A 19 12.50 1.69 10.28
CA LEU A 19 11.17 1.29 9.80
C LEU A 19 10.79 2.04 8.52
N LEU A 20 11.12 3.34 8.42
CA LEU A 20 10.90 4.12 7.21
C LEU A 20 11.76 3.62 6.03
N GLU A 21 13.01 3.25 6.26
CA GLU A 21 13.86 2.63 5.23
C GLU A 21 13.26 1.31 4.73
N SER A 22 12.73 0.50 5.65
CA SER A 22 12.04 -0.74 5.29
C SER A 22 10.78 -0.47 4.46
N LEU A 23 9.99 0.54 4.84
CA LEU A 23 8.80 0.94 4.10
C LEU A 23 9.16 1.47 2.70
N VAL A 24 10.15 2.36 2.61
CA VAL A 24 10.65 2.89 1.33
C VAL A 24 11.10 1.77 0.39
N ASN A 25 11.82 0.77 0.91
CA ASN A 25 12.27 -0.36 0.09
C ASN A 25 11.09 -1.21 -0.41
N ASN A 26 10.09 -1.44 0.44
CA ASN A 26 8.87 -2.13 0.03
C ASN A 26 8.11 -1.34 -1.05
N LEU A 27 7.93 -0.03 -0.86
CA LEU A 27 7.22 0.82 -1.82
C LEU A 27 7.93 0.89 -3.18
N LYS A 28 9.26 0.97 -3.20
CA LYS A 28 10.04 0.86 -4.45
C LYS A 28 9.80 -0.48 -5.15
N ARG A 29 9.73 -1.57 -4.38
CA ARG A 29 9.49 -2.90 -4.93
C ARG A 29 8.05 -3.04 -5.44
N GLU A 30 7.08 -2.43 -4.79
CA GLU A 30 5.69 -2.41 -5.27
C GLU A 30 5.55 -1.58 -6.55
N GLU A 31 6.16 -0.40 -6.60
CA GLU A 31 6.21 0.42 -7.81
C GLU A 31 6.78 -0.40 -8.98
N GLU A 32 7.88 -1.11 -8.75
CA GLU A 32 8.49 -2.00 -9.73
C GLU A 32 7.53 -3.13 -10.17
N LEU A 33 6.93 -3.87 -9.24
CA LEU A 33 6.02 -4.97 -9.56
C LEU A 33 4.79 -4.50 -10.35
N LEU A 34 4.20 -3.38 -9.93
CA LEU A 34 3.04 -2.80 -10.60
C LEU A 34 3.39 -2.27 -12.00
N SER A 35 4.61 -1.76 -12.21
CA SER A 35 5.09 -1.40 -13.55
C SER A 35 5.14 -2.61 -14.50
N TYR A 36 5.35 -3.81 -13.97
CA TYR A 36 5.31 -5.08 -14.70
C TYR A 36 3.94 -5.77 -14.71
N ARG A 37 2.88 -5.09 -14.22
CA ARG A 37 1.51 -5.65 -14.11
C ARG A 37 1.38 -6.83 -13.13
N ASP A 38 2.32 -7.00 -12.21
CA ASP A 38 2.25 -8.05 -11.18
C ASP A 38 1.57 -7.52 -9.91
N ALA A 39 0.26 -7.30 -10.02
CA ALA A 39 -0.57 -6.80 -8.92
C ALA A 39 -0.66 -7.81 -7.75
N ASP A 40 -0.70 -9.10 -8.05
CA ASP A 40 -0.83 -10.17 -7.05
C ASP A 40 0.39 -10.23 -6.11
N SER A 41 1.60 -10.06 -6.65
CA SER A 41 2.81 -9.98 -5.83
C SER A 41 2.91 -8.65 -5.09
N ALA A 42 2.49 -7.53 -5.72
CA ALA A 42 2.49 -6.22 -5.08
C ALA A 42 1.61 -6.21 -3.82
N VAL A 43 0.40 -6.77 -3.89
CA VAL A 43 -0.52 -6.86 -2.74
C VAL A 43 0.09 -7.61 -1.54
N LYS A 44 0.95 -8.61 -1.78
CA LYS A 44 1.64 -9.33 -0.69
C LYS A 44 2.64 -8.44 0.06
N ILE A 45 3.19 -7.43 -0.61
CA ILE A 45 4.06 -6.44 0.02
C ILE A 45 3.22 -5.43 0.80
N GLU A 46 2.06 -5.03 0.29
CA GLU A 46 1.18 -4.07 0.97
C GLU A 46 0.76 -4.55 2.36
N PHE A 47 0.47 -5.84 2.53
CA PHE A 47 0.21 -6.41 3.87
C PHE A 47 1.39 -6.26 4.84
N LYS A 48 2.63 -6.28 4.33
CA LYS A 48 3.82 -6.02 5.14
C LYS A 48 3.95 -4.52 5.46
N ASN A 49 3.60 -3.65 4.51
CA ASN A 49 3.57 -2.21 4.73
C ASN A 49 2.57 -1.82 5.82
N GLU A 50 1.37 -2.39 5.81
CA GLU A 50 0.36 -2.14 6.84
C GLU A 50 0.92 -2.39 8.25
N THR A 51 1.69 -3.48 8.41
CA THR A 51 2.36 -3.80 9.68
C THR A 51 3.46 -2.79 10.03
N LEU A 52 4.21 -2.27 9.04
CA LEU A 52 5.22 -1.24 9.26
C LEU A 52 4.60 0.09 9.65
N VAL A 53 3.52 0.50 8.97
CA VAL A 53 2.79 1.74 9.26
C VAL A 53 2.24 1.75 10.67
N ARG A 54 1.61 0.65 11.13
CA ARG A 54 1.16 0.53 12.53
C ARG A 54 2.30 0.71 13.53
N LYS A 55 3.47 0.12 13.27
CA LYS A 55 4.65 0.29 14.14
C LYS A 55 5.20 1.71 14.12
N LEU A 56 5.08 2.42 12.99
CA LEU A 56 5.45 3.83 12.88
C LEU A 56 4.48 4.70 13.68
N GLU A 57 3.17 4.44 13.61
CA GLU A 57 2.15 5.12 14.42
C GLU A 57 2.39 4.92 15.92
N GLU A 58 2.67 3.68 16.34
CA GLU A 58 3.03 3.37 17.74
C GLU A 58 4.30 4.11 18.21
N LEU A 59 5.28 4.29 17.32
CA LEU A 59 6.48 5.07 17.62
C LEU A 59 6.20 6.56 17.70
N ASP A 60 5.30 7.07 16.88
CA ASP A 60 4.91 8.48 16.90
C ASP A 60 4.24 8.85 18.21
N ILE A 61 3.42 7.95 18.75
CA ILE A 61 2.85 8.09 20.10
C ILE A 61 3.97 8.14 21.15
N GLN A 62 4.93 7.21 21.10
CA GLN A 62 6.06 7.19 22.04
C GLN A 62 6.94 8.45 21.95
N LEU A 63 7.16 8.97 20.74
CA LEU A 63 7.93 10.19 20.51
C LEU A 63 7.20 11.42 21.06
N LEU A 64 5.87 11.49 20.88
CA LEU A 64 5.03 12.55 21.43
C LEU A 64 5.08 12.57 22.97
N GLU A 65 5.02 11.41 23.60
CA GLU A 65 5.14 11.27 25.07
C GLU A 65 6.52 11.68 25.61
N HIS A 66 7.57 11.63 24.80
CA HIS A 66 8.94 12.05 25.17
C HIS A 66 9.22 13.54 24.91
N GLN A 67 8.29 14.27 24.31
CA GLN A 67 8.50 15.64 23.85
C GLN A 67 8.58 16.69 24.98
N GLU A 68 8.42 16.29 26.25
CA GLU A 68 8.53 17.18 27.42
C GLU A 68 9.97 17.67 27.70
N MET A 69 10.99 17.19 26.97
CA MET A 69 12.38 17.62 27.14
C MET A 69 12.75 18.71 26.11
N ASP A 70 12.64 19.98 26.53
CA ASP A 70 12.81 21.19 25.72
C ASP A 70 14.26 21.47 25.22
N VAL A 71 15.19 20.52 25.40
CA VAL A 71 16.59 20.66 24.96
C VAL A 71 16.96 19.46 24.09
N HIS A 72 16.93 19.66 22.77
CA HIS A 72 17.42 18.70 21.80
C HIS A 72 18.92 18.90 21.54
N THR A 73 19.64 17.80 21.48
CA THR A 73 21.04 17.78 21.05
C THR A 73 21.15 17.95 19.52
N GLU A 74 22.29 18.44 19.02
CA GLU A 74 22.56 18.56 17.58
C GLU A 74 22.37 17.22 16.85
N GLU A 75 22.73 16.12 17.51
CA GLU A 75 22.55 14.77 16.96
C GLU A 75 21.06 14.37 16.83
N GLU A 76 20.21 14.73 17.80
CA GLU A 76 18.77 14.49 17.73
C GLU A 76 18.09 15.34 16.65
N ILE A 77 18.59 16.56 16.42
CA ILE A 77 18.15 17.41 15.32
C ILE A 77 18.49 16.75 13.98
N ALA A 78 19.73 16.31 13.79
CA ALA A 78 20.17 15.63 12.57
C ALA A 78 19.36 14.33 12.31
N LEU A 79 19.06 13.57 13.35
CA LEU A 79 18.20 12.38 13.24
C LEU A 79 16.76 12.75 12.84
N SER A 80 16.23 13.84 13.38
CA SER A 80 14.89 14.33 13.04
C SER A 80 14.81 14.79 11.58
N GLU A 81 15.83 15.50 11.08
CA GLU A 81 15.94 15.85 9.66
C GLU A 81 15.97 14.61 8.77
N SER A 82 16.72 13.58 9.15
CA SER A 82 16.73 12.31 8.45
C SER A 82 15.36 11.62 8.45
N VAL A 83 14.61 11.68 9.56
CA VAL A 83 13.23 11.16 9.63
C VAL A 83 12.33 11.91 8.64
N PHE A 84 12.38 13.24 8.60
CA PHE A 84 11.57 14.05 7.69
C PHE A 84 11.89 13.75 6.23
N SER A 85 13.18 13.66 5.88
CA SER A 85 13.60 13.29 4.52
C SER A 85 13.05 11.92 4.10
N LYS A 86 13.08 10.93 5.01
CA LYS A 86 12.55 9.60 4.72
C LYS A 86 11.03 9.54 4.64
N LEU A 87 10.32 10.35 5.43
CA LEU A 87 8.87 10.49 5.33
C LEU A 87 8.46 11.08 3.97
N ASP A 88 9.18 12.09 3.49
CA ASP A 88 8.91 12.71 2.20
C ASP A 88 9.19 11.74 1.03
N GLU A 89 10.29 10.97 1.12
CA GLU A 89 10.60 9.89 0.18
C GLU A 89 9.48 8.83 0.15
N ALA A 90 9.07 8.35 1.31
CA ALA A 90 7.99 7.37 1.43
C ALA A 90 6.66 7.89 0.89
N ARG A 91 6.31 9.15 1.19
CA ARG A 91 5.09 9.81 0.70
C ARG A 91 5.08 9.88 -0.83
N THR A 92 6.18 10.32 -1.42
CA THR A 92 6.31 10.44 -2.87
C THR A 92 6.16 9.08 -3.55
N LEU A 93 6.77 8.03 -3.00
CA LEU A 93 6.64 6.67 -3.53
C LEU A 93 5.22 6.12 -3.36
N GLN A 94 4.60 6.31 -2.20
CA GLN A 94 3.21 5.89 -1.96
C GLN A 94 2.25 6.49 -2.98
N GLN A 95 2.41 7.77 -3.33
CA GLN A 95 1.57 8.42 -4.33
C GLN A 95 1.68 7.72 -5.70
N LYS A 96 2.90 7.40 -6.14
CA LYS A 96 3.12 6.68 -7.40
C LYS A 96 2.54 5.26 -7.37
N VAL A 97 2.77 4.51 -6.29
CA VAL A 97 2.19 3.17 -6.10
C VAL A 97 0.66 3.24 -6.17
N GLN A 98 0.05 4.24 -5.50
CA GLN A 98 -1.39 4.44 -5.52
C GLN A 98 -1.93 4.73 -6.93
N GLU A 99 -1.25 5.57 -7.70
CA GLU A 99 -1.62 5.85 -9.10
C GLU A 99 -1.61 4.59 -9.96
N LEU A 100 -0.58 3.76 -9.81
CA LEU A 100 -0.45 2.48 -10.52
C LEU A 100 -1.55 1.48 -10.11
N LEU A 101 -1.86 1.38 -8.82
CA LEU A 101 -2.95 0.53 -8.31
C LEU A 101 -4.31 0.97 -8.86
N VAL A 102 -4.57 2.28 -8.89
CA VAL A 102 -5.83 2.82 -9.45
C VAL A 102 -5.94 2.49 -10.94
N PHE A 103 -4.84 2.62 -11.68
CA PHE A 103 -4.81 2.20 -13.08
C PHE A 103 -5.17 0.71 -13.22
N GLU A 104 -4.51 -0.16 -12.47
CA GLU A 104 -4.67 -1.61 -12.57
C GLU A 104 -6.10 -2.05 -12.20
N MET A 105 -6.67 -1.43 -11.16
CA MET A 105 -8.07 -1.63 -10.78
C MET A 105 -9.03 -1.26 -11.92
N ASN A 106 -8.75 -0.18 -12.65
CA ASN A 106 -9.61 0.27 -13.75
C ASN A 106 -9.54 -0.67 -14.95
N GLU A 107 -8.35 -1.17 -15.30
CA GLU A 107 -8.20 -2.19 -16.35
C GLU A 107 -8.91 -3.49 -15.95
N SER A 108 -8.73 -3.96 -14.72
CA SER A 108 -9.42 -5.15 -14.20
C SER A 108 -10.95 -5.01 -14.26
N LYS A 109 -11.50 -3.83 -13.93
CA LYS A 109 -12.93 -3.54 -14.06
C LYS A 109 -13.40 -3.63 -15.51
N LYS A 110 -12.63 -3.06 -16.45
CA LYS A 110 -12.95 -3.09 -17.88
C LYS A 110 -13.00 -4.53 -18.41
N GLU A 111 -12.01 -5.35 -18.06
CA GLU A 111 -11.99 -6.76 -18.45
C GLU A 111 -13.20 -7.53 -17.89
N TYR A 112 -13.56 -7.29 -16.63
CA TYR A 112 -14.74 -7.87 -16.02
C TYR A 112 -16.04 -7.47 -16.74
N TRP A 113 -16.18 -6.18 -17.09
CA TRP A 113 -17.33 -5.69 -17.84
C TRP A 113 -17.44 -6.34 -19.22
N ASP A 114 -16.34 -6.42 -19.96
CA ASP A 114 -16.29 -7.07 -21.28
C ASP A 114 -16.70 -8.55 -21.18
N PHE A 115 -16.19 -9.25 -20.17
CA PHE A 115 -16.56 -10.65 -19.92
C PHE A 115 -18.05 -10.79 -19.58
N SER A 116 -18.58 -9.91 -18.72
CA SER A 116 -19.99 -9.90 -18.31
C SER A 116 -20.92 -9.67 -19.51
N ILE A 117 -20.58 -8.72 -20.40
CA ILE A 117 -21.34 -8.45 -21.63
C ILE A 117 -21.31 -9.67 -22.55
N LYS A 118 -20.13 -10.24 -22.82
CA LYS A 118 -19.99 -11.45 -23.65
C LYS A 118 -20.82 -12.61 -23.10
N ARG A 119 -20.81 -12.83 -21.79
CA ARG A 119 -21.61 -13.86 -21.11
C ARG A 119 -23.10 -13.62 -21.28
N ARG A 120 -23.58 -12.39 -21.09
CA ARG A 120 -24.99 -12.02 -21.28
C ARG A 120 -25.43 -12.22 -22.73
N LEU A 121 -24.64 -11.75 -23.70
CA LEU A 121 -24.92 -11.92 -25.13
C LEU A 121 -25.00 -13.41 -25.50
N LYS A 122 -24.06 -14.24 -25.03
CA LYS A 122 -24.09 -15.69 -25.23
C LYS A 122 -25.35 -16.31 -24.65
N SER A 123 -25.71 -15.95 -23.41
CA SER A 123 -26.95 -16.43 -22.77
C SER A 123 -28.20 -16.04 -23.56
N HIS A 124 -28.27 -14.79 -24.03
CA HIS A 124 -29.38 -14.33 -24.87
C HIS A 124 -29.45 -15.05 -26.20
N LEU A 125 -28.30 -15.28 -26.87
CA LEU A 125 -28.24 -16.03 -28.12
C LEU A 125 -28.66 -17.49 -27.96
N VAL A 126 -28.25 -18.17 -26.88
CA VAL A 126 -28.72 -19.54 -26.58
C VAL A 126 -30.23 -19.55 -26.32
N PHE A 127 -30.75 -18.57 -25.58
CA PHE A 127 -32.19 -18.45 -25.31
C PHE A 127 -33.00 -18.14 -26.58
N SER A 128 -32.48 -17.28 -27.47
CA SER A 128 -33.16 -16.93 -28.73
C SER A 128 -33.03 -18.00 -29.81
N SER A 129 -31.91 -18.71 -29.88
CA SER A 129 -31.71 -19.86 -30.79
C SER A 129 -32.47 -21.12 -30.34
N GLY A 130 -32.93 -21.19 -29.09
CA GLY A 130 -33.84 -22.24 -28.62
C GLY A 130 -35.26 -22.18 -29.21
N LEU A 131 -35.62 -21.13 -29.98
CA LEU A 131 -37.00 -20.93 -30.46
C LEU A 131 -37.13 -20.39 -31.91
N SER A 132 -36.07 -20.34 -32.71
CA SER A 132 -36.16 -19.80 -34.09
C SER A 132 -36.40 -20.83 -35.20
N TRP A 133 -36.19 -22.12 -34.94
CA TRP A 133 -36.27 -23.20 -35.94
C TRP A 133 -37.48 -24.14 -35.71
N THR A 134 -38.11 -24.05 -34.53
CA THR A 134 -39.39 -24.72 -34.22
C THR A 134 -40.62 -23.86 -34.50
N LYS A 135 -40.46 -22.59 -34.93
CA LYS A 135 -41.59 -21.72 -35.29
C LYS A 135 -41.97 -21.71 -36.78
N ASN A 136 -41.20 -22.37 -37.65
CA ASN A 136 -41.47 -22.43 -39.09
C ASN A 136 -41.83 -23.84 -39.60
N TYR A 137 -42.03 -24.82 -38.71
CA TYR A 137 -42.58 -26.12 -39.05
C TYR A 137 -43.60 -26.53 -37.98
N CYS A 138 -44.86 -26.21 -38.24
CA CYS A 138 -46.12 -26.89 -37.88
C CYS A 138 -47.27 -25.89 -38.06
#